data_AF-A0A951A3A6-F1
#
_entry.id   AF-A0A951A3A6-F1
#
_cell.length_a   1.000
_cell.length_b   1.000
_cell.length_c   1.000
_cell.angle_alpha   90.00
_cell.angle_beta   90.00
_cell.angle_gamma   90.00
#
_symmetry.space_group_name_H-M   'P 1'
#
loop_
_entity.id
_entity.type
_entity.pdbx_description
1 polymer ?
#
loop_
_entity_poly.entity_id
_entity_poly.type
_entity_poly.pdbx_seq_one_letter_code
_entity_poly.pdbx_strand_id
1 'polypeptide(L)' 'GLTGRHAQVVLDGGALDIFWREDGHVIMSGPAVLAFEGSFDTALLAGSDR' A
#
# COMPACT_ATOMS: atom_id res chain seq x y z
N GLY A 1 -2.80 4.76 -26.35
CA GLY A 1 -3.22 5.28 -25.02
C GLY A 1 -2.78 6.72 -24.90
N LEU A 2 -3.40 7.50 -24.01
CA LEU A 2 -3.09 8.93 -23.79
C LEU A 2 -1.87 9.17 -22.87
N THR A 3 -1.32 8.11 -22.30
CA THR A 3 -0.16 8.08 -21.40
C THR A 3 0.72 6.88 -21.76
N GLY A 4 2.02 6.99 -21.48
CA GLY A 4 2.98 5.89 -21.63
C GLY A 4 2.78 4.79 -20.58
N ARG A 5 3.83 3.99 -20.35
CA ARG A 5 3.83 2.86 -19.40
C ARG A 5 4.25 3.29 -17.98
N HIS A 6 4.16 4.58 -17.68
CA HIS A 6 4.47 5.17 -16.38
C HIS A 6 3.57 6.39 -16.18
N ALA A 7 2.91 6.47 -15.03
CA ALA A 7 2.05 7.59 -14.67
C ALA A 7 1.99 7.82 -13.17
N GLN A 8 1.81 9.08 -12.77
CA GLN A 8 1.40 9.43 -11.42
C GLN A 8 -0.12 9.53 -11.34
N VAL A 9 -0.72 8.90 -10.32
CA VAL A 9 -2.16 8.96 -10.06
C VAL A 9 -2.39 9.71 -8.75
N VAL A 10 -3.16 10.78 -8.80
CA VAL A 10 -3.52 11.60 -7.64
C VAL A 10 -4.87 11.13 -7.10
N LEU A 11 -4.87 10.71 -5.84
CA LEU A 11 -6.05 10.29 -5.08
C LEU A 11 -6.22 11.20 -3.86
N ASP A 12 -7.34 11.09 -3.15
CA ASP A 12 -7.59 11.86 -1.92
C ASP A 12 -6.52 11.61 -0.84
N GLY A 13 -5.94 10.40 -0.82
CA GLY A 13 -4.85 10.01 0.10
C GLY A 13 -3.44 10.39 -0.35
N GLY A 14 -3.29 11.03 -1.51
CA GLY A 14 -2.00 11.43 -2.08
C GLY A 14 -1.68 10.77 -3.41
N ALA A 15 -0.42 10.92 -3.85
CA ALA A 15 0.05 10.43 -5.14
C ALA A 15 0.57 8.99 -5.07
N LEU A 16 0.24 8.20 -6.08
CA LEU A 16 0.84 6.90 -6.36
C LEU A 16 1.60 6.94 -7.69
N ASP A 17 2.76 6.29 -7.72
CA ASP A 17 3.55 6.06 -8.91
C ASP A 17 3.21 4.68 -9.49
N ILE A 18 2.74 4.66 -10.74
CA ILE A 18 2.27 3.44 -11.41
C ILE A 18 3.18 3.15 -12.60
N PHE A 19 3.91 2.04 -12.54
CA PHE A 19 4.76 1.56 -13.61
C PHE A 19 4.25 0.21 -14.14
N TRP A 20 3.87 0.18 -15.40
CA TRP A 20 3.63 -1.08 -16.09
C TRP A 20 4.99 -1.61 -16.56
N ARG A 21 5.31 -2.86 -16.30
CA ARG A 21 6.53 -3.56 -16.77
C ARG A 21 6.27 -4.33 -18.05
N GLU A 22 7.30 -4.54 -18.87
CA GLU A 22 7.15 -5.19 -20.19
C GLU A 22 6.58 -6.61 -20.10
N ASP A 23 6.72 -7.27 -18.94
CA ASP A 23 6.16 -8.59 -18.64
C ASP A 23 4.68 -8.58 -18.17
N GLY A 24 4.02 -7.42 -18.25
CA GLY A 24 2.61 -7.25 -17.87
C GLY A 24 2.36 -6.99 -16.38
N HIS A 25 3.38 -7.00 -15.53
CA HIS A 25 3.20 -6.67 -14.11
C HIS A 25 3.06 -5.16 -13.89
N VAL A 26 2.21 -4.78 -12.93
CA VAL A 26 2.07 -3.39 -12.48
C VAL A 26 2.79 -3.23 -11.15
N ILE A 27 3.70 -2.27 -11.08
CA ILE A 27 4.33 -1.82 -9.84
C ILE A 27 3.63 -0.55 -9.39
N MET A 28 3.22 -0.53 -8.12
CA MET A 28 2.59 0.62 -7.47
C MET A 28 3.45 1.05 -6.30
N SER A 29 4.00 2.25 -6.36
CA SER A 29 4.82 2.82 -5.30
C SER A 29 4.12 4.02 -4.69
N GLY A 30 4.08 4.06 -3.36
CA GLY A 30 3.48 5.15 -2.61
C GLY A 30 4.15 5.29 -1.24
N PRO A 31 3.90 6.40 -0.54
CA PRO A 31 4.43 6.61 0.80
C PRO A 31 3.79 5.66 1.81
N ALA A 32 4.55 5.30 2.84
CA ALA A 32 4.07 4.62 4.03
C ALA A 32 4.60 5.35 5.27
N VAL A 33 3.81 5.37 6.35
CA VAL A 33 4.15 6.04 7.60
C VAL A 33 3.85 5.12 8.78
N LEU A 34 4.78 5.05 9.73
CA LEU A 34 4.55 4.39 11.01
C LEU A 34 3.64 5.27 11.87
N ALA A 35 2.39 4.87 12.05
CA ALA A 35 1.45 5.61 12.89
C ALA A 35 1.74 5.42 14.39
N PHE A 36 2.02 4.17 14.80
CA PHE A 36 2.41 3.81 16.16
C PHE A 36 3.19 2.48 16.16
N GLU A 37 3.95 2.24 17.22
CA GLU A 37 4.57 0.95 17.52
C GLU A 37 4.30 0.58 18.98
N GLY A 38 3.99 -0.68 19.23
CA GLY A 38 3.69 -1.19 20.56
C GLY A 38 3.49 -2.71 20.56
N SER A 39 3.35 -3.28 21.75
CA SER A 39 3.05 -4.69 21.95
C SER A 39 1.76 -4.86 22.73
N PHE A 40 1.06 -5.96 22.45
CA PHE A 40 -0.09 -6.40 23.24
C PHE A 40 0.33 -7.59 24.10
N ASP A 41 -0.16 -7.65 25.33
CA ASP A 41 -0.11 -8.88 26.13
C ASP A 41 -0.94 -9.96 25.42
N THR A 42 -0.42 -11.17 25.29
CA THR A 42 -1.11 -12.26 24.59
C THR A 42 -2.44 -12.63 25.27
N ALA A 43 -2.58 -12.37 26.57
CA ALA A 43 -3.85 -12.54 27.29
C ALA A 43 -4.96 -11.61 26.76
N LEU A 44 -4.62 -10.44 26.19
CA LEU A 44 -5.59 -9.54 25.57
C LEU A 44 -6.20 -10.10 24.28
N LEU A 45 -5.52 -11.06 23.63
CA LEU A 45 -5.93 -11.66 22.35
C LEU A 45 -6.63 -13.01 22.51
N ALA A 46 -6.64 -13.58 23.73
CA ALA A 46 -7.12 -14.93 24.04
C ALA A 46 -8.64 -15.15 23.89
N GLY A 47 -9.40 -14.12 23.48
CA GLY A 47 -10.86 -14.19 23.28
C GLY A 47 -11.31 -14.57 21.86
N SER A 48 -10.41 -14.94 20.96
CA SER A 48 -10.72 -15.17 19.53
C SER A 48 -11.17 -16.59 19.19
N ASP A 49 -11.26 -17.51 20.16
CA ASP A 49 -11.74 -18.89 19.95
C ASP A 49 -13.28 -18.97 19.98
N ARG A 50 -13.95 -18.31 19.02
CA ARG A 50 -15.37 -18.52 18.70
C ARG A 50 -15.62 -18.59 17.21
#